data_AF-A0A915NP37-F1
#
_entry.id   AF-A0A915NP37-F1
#
_cell.length_a   1.000
_cell.length_b   1.000
_cell.length_c   1.000
_cell.angle_alpha   90.00
_cell.angle_beta   90.00
_cell.angle_gamma   90.00
#
_symmetry.space_group_name_H-M   'P 1'
#
loop_
_entity.id
_entity.type
_entity.pdbx_description
1 polymer ?
#
loop_
_entity_poly.entity_id
_entity_poly.type
_entity_poly.pdbx_seq_one_letter_code
_entity_poly.pdbx_strand_id
1 'polypeptide(L)' 'PGFINDIRFSYNGCYIVCAVGQEHKRGRWWTLKEAKNRIMVIYLQKDFEMREMGGGDGGESIELDEPNVGREEENEMRE' A
#
# COMPACT_ATOMS: atom_id res chain seq x y z
N PRO A 1 -7.58 13.84 -16.15
CA PRO A 1 -9.00 14.19 -15.87
C PRO A 1 -10.04 13.53 -16.81
N GLY A 2 -11.16 13.06 -16.25
CA GLY A 2 -12.32 12.45 -16.94
C GLY A 2 -13.02 11.38 -16.09
N PHE A 3 -14.23 10.97 -16.47
CA PHE A 3 -14.96 9.86 -15.84
C PHE A 3 -14.39 8.52 -16.26
N ILE A 4 -14.20 7.59 -15.32
CA ILE A 4 -13.83 6.20 -15.62
C ILE A 4 -15.10 5.40 -15.89
N ASN A 5 -15.25 4.92 -17.12
CA ASN A 5 -16.44 4.21 -17.59
C ASN A 5 -16.27 2.70 -17.64
N ASP A 6 -15.02 2.21 -17.65
CA ASP A 6 -14.70 0.80 -17.46
C ASP A 6 -13.24 0.65 -17.00
N ILE A 7 -12.94 -0.45 -16.30
CA ILE A 7 -11.60 -0.82 -15.86
C ILE A 7 -11.41 -2.31 -16.14
N ARG A 8 -10.31 -2.67 -16.81
CA ARG A 8 -9.99 -4.07 -17.12
C ARG A 8 -8.51 -4.34 -16.85
N PHE A 9 -8.23 -5.48 -16.24
CA PHE A 9 -6.87 -5.99 -16.09
C PHE A 9 -6.44 -6.75 -17.33
N SER A 10 -5.17 -6.62 -17.70
CA SER A 10 -4.51 -7.56 -18.59
C SER A 10 -4.53 -8.95 -18.00
N TYR A 11 -4.56 -9.99 -18.84
CA TYR A 11 -4.58 -11.39 -18.42
C TYR A 11 -3.44 -11.75 -17.44
N ASN A 12 -2.23 -11.22 -17.67
CA ASN A 12 -1.05 -11.46 -16.85
C ASN A 12 -0.89 -10.50 -15.67
N GLY A 13 -1.84 -9.57 -15.47
CA GLY A 13 -1.78 -8.57 -14.40
C GLY A 13 -0.67 -7.51 -14.55
N CYS A 14 -0.03 -7.38 -15.71
CA CYS A 14 1.05 -6.42 -15.92
C CYS A 14 0.55 -5.00 -16.21
N TYR A 15 -0.71 -4.82 -16.60
CA TYR A 15 -1.28 -3.49 -16.83
C TYR A 15 -2.80 -3.47 -16.63
N ILE A 16 -3.31 -2.26 -16.41
CA ILE A 16 -4.73 -1.95 -16.33
C ILE A 16 -5.09 -1.03 -17.50
N VAL A 17 -6.22 -1.30 -18.13
CA VAL A 17 -6.81 -0.44 -19.16
C VAL A 17 -8.06 0.22 -18.60
N CYS A 18 -8.13 1.54 -18.70
CA CYS A 18 -9.27 2.34 -18.26
C CYS A 18 -9.89 3.07 -19.45
N ALA A 19 -11.21 2.96 -19.61
CA ALA A 19 -11.97 3.79 -20.54
C ALA A 19 -12.31 5.13 -19.87
N VAL A 20 -11.78 6.23 -20.39
CA VAL A 20 -11.96 7.58 -19.82
C VAL A 20 -12.80 8.44 -20.75
N GLY A 21 -13.84 9.08 -20.21
CA GLY A 21 -14.78 9.93 -20.98
C GLY A 21 -15.05 11.30 -20.35
N GLN A 22 -15.68 12.17 -21.13
CA GLN A 22 -16.21 13.47 -20.67
C GLN A 22 -17.47 13.35 -19.83
N GLU A 23 -18.18 12.22 -19.95
CA GLU A 23 -19.49 11.99 -19.36
C GLU A 23 -19.52 10.62 -18.67
N HIS A 24 -20.42 10.49 -17.71
CA HIS A 24 -20.61 9.26 -16.93
C HIS A 24 -21.32 8.19 -17.77
N LYS A 25 -20.94 6.92 -17.61
CA LYS A 25 -21.47 5.77 -18.38
C LYS A 25 -23.00 5.68 -18.41
N ARG A 26 -23.66 5.99 -17.29
CA ARG A 26 -25.11 5.81 -17.12
C ARG A 26 -25.95 7.06 -17.41
N GLY A 27 -25.32 8.14 -17.87
CA GLY A 27 -26.05 9.34 -18.22
C GLY A 27 -25.21 10.61 -18.14
N ARG A 28 -25.69 11.66 -18.80
CA ARG A 28 -25.03 12.95 -18.95
C ARG A 28 -25.34 13.90 -17.77
N TRP A 29 -25.28 13.39 -16.55
CA TRP A 29 -25.56 14.20 -15.35
C TRP A 29 -24.49 15.29 -15.14
N TRP A 30 -23.26 14.99 -15.54
CA TRP A 30 -22.15 15.93 -15.55
C TRP A 30 -21.34 15.76 -16.83
N THR A 31 -20.89 16.88 -17.40
CA THR A 31 -19.98 16.90 -18.56
C THR A 31 -18.72 17.64 -18.18
N LEU A 32 -17.60 16.93 -18.11
CA LEU A 32 -16.26 17.48 -17.91
C LEU A 32 -15.68 17.88 -19.27
N LYS A 33 -15.97 19.11 -19.73
CA LYS A 33 -15.60 19.58 -21.08
C LYS A 33 -14.09 19.53 -21.36
N GLU A 34 -13.27 19.67 -20.32
CA GLU A 34 -11.81 19.61 -20.43
C GLU A 34 -11.26 18.19 -20.53
N ALA A 35 -12.04 17.18 -20.15
CA ALA A 35 -11.64 15.79 -20.32
C ALA A 35 -11.63 15.44 -21.81
N LYS A 36 -10.71 14.57 -22.23
CA LYS A 36 -10.72 13.96 -23.57
C LYS A 36 -11.16 12.51 -23.47
N ASN A 37 -12.01 12.08 -24.39
CA ASN A 37 -12.36 10.67 -24.54
C ASN A 37 -11.11 9.90 -24.99
N ARG A 38 -10.66 8.94 -24.18
CA ARG A 38 -9.41 8.21 -24.41
C ARG A 38 -9.40 6.86 -23.69
N ILE A 39 -8.54 5.97 -24.16
CA ILE A 39 -8.15 4.76 -23.44
C ILE A 39 -6.84 5.07 -22.72
N MET A 40 -6.79 4.76 -21.44
CA MET A 40 -5.58 4.92 -20.61
C MET A 40 -5.04 3.55 -20.26
N VAL A 41 -3.76 3.32 -20.52
CA VAL A 41 -3.04 2.10 -20.13
C VAL A 41 -2.08 2.46 -19.00
N ILE A 42 -2.20 1.75 -17.88
CA ILE A 42 -1.37 1.92 -16.70
C ILE A 42 -0.60 0.63 -16.50
N TYR A 43 0.71 0.67 -16.69
CA TYR A 43 1.58 -0.47 -16.41
C TYR A 43 1.75 -0.62 -14.90
N LEU A 44 1.56 -1.85 -14.42
CA LEU A 44 1.76 -2.23 -13.03
C LEU A 44 3.17 -2.80 -12.89
N GLN A 45 3.96 -2.23 -11.99
CA GLN A 45 5.18 -2.90 -11.55
C GLN A 45 4.78 -4.00 -10.58
N LYS A 46 5.31 -5.20 -10.80
CA LYS A 46 5.22 -6.26 -9.82
C LYS A 46 6.23 -5.89 -8.74
N ASP A 47 5.78 -5.28 -7.65
CA ASP A 47 6.61 -4.95 -6.49
C ASP A 47 7.02 -6.22 -5.74
N PHE A 48 7.60 -7.20 -6.44
CA PHE A 48 8.04 -8.47 -5.89
C PHE A 48 9.05 -9.08 -6.85
N GLU A 49 10.25 -8.50 -6.90
CA GLU A 49 11.55 -9.15 -6.70
C GLU A 49 12.58 -7.99 -6.50
N MET A 50 13.48 -8.08 -5.51
CA MET A 50 14.50 -7.06 -5.09
C MET A 50 14.16 -6.11 -3.91
N ARG A 51 13.45 -6.59 -2.88
CA ARG A 51 13.79 -6.22 -1.47
C ARG A 51 14.55 -7.34 -0.74
N GLU A 52 14.86 -8.42 -1.45
CA GLU A 52 15.54 -9.63 -0.94
C GLU A 52 16.99 -9.78 -1.45
N MET A 53 17.57 -8.76 -2.11
CA MET A 53 19.01 -8.75 -2.45
C MET A 53 19.59 -7.35 -2.27
N GLY A 54 19.77 -6.99 -0.99
CA GLY A 54 20.51 -5.82 -0.56
C GLY A 54 21.06 -6.10 0.84
N GLY A 55 22.13 -6.90 0.92
CA GLY A 55 22.88 -7.10 2.14
C GLY A 55 23.44 -5.76 2.64
N GLY A 56 23.07 -5.40 3.86
CA GLY A 56 23.70 -4.39 4.68
C GLY A 56 23.77 -4.96 6.09
N ASP A 57 24.85 -5.68 6.36
CA ASP A 57 25.30 -5.96 7.72
C ASP A 57 25.46 -4.62 8.45
N GLY A 58 24.64 -4.43 9.47
CA GLY A 58 24.56 -3.26 10.31
C GLY A 58 23.76 -3.67 11.53
N GLY A 59 24.37 -4.50 12.37
CA GLY A 59 23.80 -4.91 13.64
C GLY A 59 23.43 -3.69 14.48
N GLU A 60 22.14 -3.50 14.71
CA GLU A 60 21.66 -2.93 15.97
C GLU A 60 21.23 -4.10 16.84
N SER A 61 22.16 -4.54 17.69
CA SER A 61 21.82 -5.31 18.88
C SER A 61 20.87 -4.46 19.72
N ILE A 62 19.60 -4.84 19.73
CA ILE A 62 18.63 -4.30 20.69
C ILE A 62 18.98 -4.93 22.03
N GLU A 63 19.65 -4.19 22.89
CA GLU A 63 19.80 -4.57 24.30
C GLU A 63 18.39 -4.62 24.89
N LEU A 64 17.93 -5.83 25.23
CA LEU A 64 16.74 -6.01 26.04
C LEU A 64 17.14 -5.65 27.47
N ASP A 65 16.72 -4.49 27.95
CA ASP A 65 16.83 -4.14 29.37
C ASP A 65 16.22 -5.28 30.20
N GLU A 66 17.04 -5.92 31.03
CA GLU A 66 16.55 -6.93 31.96
C GLU A 66 15.43 -6.33 32.83
N PRO A 67 14.30 -7.04 33.01
CA PRO A 67 13.26 -6.55 33.90
C PRO A 67 13.83 -6.47 35.32
N ASN A 68 13.84 -5.26 35.89
CA ASN A 68 14.17 -5.00 37.27
C ASN A 68 13.14 -5.70 38.19
N VAL A 69 13.39 -6.97 38.52
CA VAL A 69 12.70 -7.68 39.61
C VAL A 69 13.23 -7.10 40.91
N GLY A 70 12.66 -5.96 41.29
CA GLY A 70 12.77 -5.40 42.62
C GLY A 70 12.25 -6.42 43.63
N ARG A 71 13.19 -6.91 44.44
CA ARG A 71 13.01 -7.78 45.60
C ARG A 71 12.11 -7.10 46.64
N GLU A 72 10.81 -7.39 46.60
CA GLU A 72 9.87 -7.10 47.70
C GLU A 72 9.46 -8.41 48.39
N GLU A 73 10.40 -9.05 49.07
CA GLU A 73 10.08 -10.07 50.06
C GLU A 73 11.07 -9.93 51.23
N GLU A 74 10.77 -9.00 52.13
CA GLU A 74 11.22 -9.05 53.52
C GLU A 74 10.43 -8.02 54.34
N ASN A 75 9.14 -8.27 54.55
CA ASN A 75 8.41 -7.69 55.67
C ASN A 75 7.11 -8.46 55.94
N GLU A 76 7.24 -9.74 56.30
CA GLU A 76 6.18 -10.48 56.98
C GLU A 76 6.77 -11.69 57.74
N MET A 77 7.61 -11.43 58.74
CA MET A 77 7.79 -12.32 59.90
C MET A 77 8.50 -11.56 61.03
N ARG A 78 7.72 -10.74 61.73
CA ARG A 78 7.97 -10.40 63.13
C ARG A 78 6.71 -10.77 63.90
N GLU A 79 6.55 -12.06 64.18
CA GLU A 79 5.99 -12.63 65.42
C GLU A 79 6.65 -13.99 65.67
#